data_AF-A0A2P0A2T1-F1
#
_entry.id   AF-A0A2P0A2T1-F1
#
_cell.length_a   1.000
_cell.length_b   1.000
_cell.length_c   1.000
_cell.angle_alpha   90.00
_cell.angle_beta   90.00
_cell.angle_gamma   90.00
#
_symmetry.space_group_name_H-M   'P 1'
#
loop_
_entity.id
_entity.type
_entity.pdbx_description
1 polymer ?
#
loop_
_entity_poly.entity_id
_entity_poly.type
_entity_poly.pdbx_seq_one_letter_code
_entity_poly.pdbx_strand_id
1 'polypeptide(L)' 'MSRKGNSPDNGMMESFFGILKSEMFYGYEKSFQSLNQLEQAIVDYIDYCNNKRIKVKLKGLSPVQYRTKSFA' A
#
# COMPACT_ATOMS: atom_id res chain seq x y z
N MET A 1 5.94 23.60 10.40
CA MET A 1 7.11 23.18 11.22
C MET A 1 7.09 21.66 11.38
N SER A 2 8.06 20.95 10.80
CA SER A 2 8.30 19.53 11.11
C SER A 2 8.87 19.42 12.52
N ARG A 3 8.22 18.67 13.40
CA ARG A 3 8.84 18.23 14.67
C ARG A 3 9.93 17.21 14.34
N LYS A 4 11.04 17.20 15.09
CA LYS A 4 12.04 16.13 15.01
C LYS A 4 11.34 14.79 15.32
N GLY A 5 11.35 13.85 14.38
CA GLY A 5 10.57 12.60 14.43
C GLY A 5 9.22 12.64 13.71
N ASN A 6 8.84 13.78 13.12
CA ASN A 6 7.62 13.95 12.31
C ASN A 6 8.02 14.38 10.90
N SER A 7 8.66 13.46 10.17
CA SER A 7 8.77 13.58 8.72
C SER A 7 7.41 13.23 8.13
N PRO A 8 6.81 14.08 7.27
CA PRO A 8 5.51 13.80 6.65
C PRO A 8 5.50 12.45 5.91
N ASP A 9 6.67 12.00 5.44
CA ASP A 9 6.86 10.72 4.78
C ASP A 9 6.75 9.51 5.74
N ASN A 10 7.28 9.64 6.96
CA ASN A 10 7.26 8.56 7.95
C ASN A 10 5.83 8.19 8.33
N GLY A 11 4.97 9.17 8.57
CA GLY A 11 3.57 8.92 8.91
C GLY A 11 2.77 8.27 7.77
N MET A 12 3.06 8.62 6.52
CA MET A 12 2.40 7.98 5.37
C MET A 12 2.84 6.52 5.22
N MET A 13 4.13 6.25 5.33
CA MET A 13 4.65 4.87 5.26
C MET A 13 4.20 4.03 6.46
N GLU A 14 4.18 4.57 7.67
CA GLU A 14 3.63 3.88 8.85
C GLU A 14 2.16 3.50 8.67
N SER A 15 1.35 4.41 8.13
CA SER A 15 -0.04 4.13 7.80
C SER A 15 -0.18 3.03 6.75
N PHE A 16 0.64 3.07 5.68
CA PHE A 16 0.65 2.03 4.66
C PHE A 16 1.02 0.66 5.26
N PHE A 17 2.07 0.56 6.07
CA PHE A 17 2.47 -0.69 6.70
C PHE A 17 1.45 -1.21 7.71
N GLY A 18 0.74 -0.32 8.41
CA GLY A 18 -0.38 -0.69 9.26
C GLY A 18 -1.49 -1.38 8.48
N ILE A 19 -1.88 -0.80 7.34
CA ILE A 19 -2.92 -1.34 6.45
C ILE A 19 -2.47 -2.65 5.81
N LEU A 20 -1.25 -2.71 5.27
CA LEU A 20 -0.68 -3.91 4.66
C LEU A 20 -0.70 -5.08 5.64
N LYS A 21 -0.23 -4.86 6.87
CA LYS A 21 -0.23 -5.93 7.89
C LYS A 21 -1.65 -6.36 8.26
N SER A 22 -2.58 -5.42 8.39
CA SER A 22 -3.97 -5.73 8.79
C SER A 22 -4.78 -6.44 7.70
N GLU A 23 -4.57 -6.10 6.42
CA GLU A 23 -5.35 -6.67 5.32
C GLU A 23 -4.73 -7.95 4.75
N MET A 24 -3.39 -8.06 4.73
CA MET A 24 -2.70 -9.15 4.04
C MET A 24 -2.02 -10.14 4.99
N PHE A 25 -1.49 -9.69 6.13
CA PHE A 25 -0.62 -10.52 6.97
C PHE A 25 -1.33 -11.11 8.19
N TYR A 26 -1.95 -10.28 9.03
CA TYR A 26 -2.57 -10.74 10.28
C TYR A 26 -3.75 -11.67 10.00
N GLY A 27 -3.74 -12.84 10.65
CA GLY A 27 -4.68 -13.93 10.43
C GLY A 27 -4.22 -14.95 9.38
N TYR A 28 -3.18 -14.62 8.60
CA TYR A 28 -2.64 -15.44 7.51
C TYR A 28 -1.18 -15.83 7.74
N GLU A 29 -0.60 -15.57 8.92
CA GLU A 29 0.84 -15.82 9.16
C GLU A 29 1.25 -17.26 8.85
N LYS A 30 0.38 -18.24 9.14
CA LYS A 30 0.64 -19.67 8.89
C LYS A 30 0.45 -20.08 7.42
N SER A 31 -0.12 -19.22 6.59
CA SER A 31 -0.33 -19.48 5.16
C SER A 31 0.96 -19.31 4.34
N PHE A 32 1.96 -18.61 4.87
CA PHE A 32 3.25 -18.41 4.24
C PHE A 32 4.23 -19.50 4.70
N GLN A 33 4.59 -20.40 3.79
CA GLN A 33 5.50 -21.53 4.07
C GLN A 33 6.97 -21.15 3.88
N SER A 34 7.25 -20.01 3.25
CA SER A 34 8.61 -19.49 3.04
C SER A 34 8.62 -17.97 2.98
N LEU A 35 9.79 -17.39 3.22
CA LEU A 35 10.01 -15.95 3.05
C LEU A 35 9.76 -15.50 1.61
N ASN A 36 10.10 -16.32 0.61
CA ASN A 36 9.81 -16.00 -0.80
C ASN A 36 8.30 -15.87 -1.07
N GLN A 37 7.47 -16.73 -0.46
CA GLN A 37 6.01 -16.60 -0.60
C GLN A 37 5.49 -15.31 0.04
N LEU A 38 6.03 -14.94 1.21
CA LEU A 38 5.68 -13.68 1.86
C LEU A 38 6.12 -12.47 1.02
N GLU A 39 7.34 -12.50 0.49
CA GLU A 39 7.85 -11.45 -0.40
C GLU A 39 6.97 -11.28 -1.63
N GLN A 40 6.62 -12.38 -2.29
CA GLN A 40 5.72 -12.35 -3.45
C GLN A 40 4.36 -11.76 -3.10
N ALA A 41 3.77 -12.15 -1.97
CA ALA A 41 2.50 -11.60 -1.50
C ALA A 41 2.58 -10.10 -1.20
N ILE A 42 3.71 -9.61 -0.67
CA ILE A 42 3.96 -8.17 -0.48
C ILE A 42 4.02 -7.45 -1.84
N VAL A 43 4.74 -8.00 -2.82
CA VAL A 43 4.85 -7.44 -4.17
C VAL A 43 3.48 -7.36 -4.84
N ASP A 44 2.70 -8.44 -4.79
CA ASP A 44 1.34 -8.49 -5.33
C ASP A 44 0.39 -7.50 -4.65
N TYR A 45 0.51 -7.34 -3.33
CA TYR A 45 -0.29 -6.37 -2.58
C TYR A 45 0.07 -4.91 -2.96
N ILE A 46 1.35 -4.62 -3.21
CA ILE A 46 1.80 -3.31 -3.69
C ILE A 46 1.26 -3.04 -5.10
N ASP A 47 1.32 -4.02 -6.02
CA ASP A 47 0.71 -3.91 -7.35
C ASP A 47 -0.79 -3.62 -7.23
N TYR A 48 -1.50 -4.38 -6.41
CA TYR A 48 -2.92 -4.17 -6.15
C TYR A 48 -3.18 -2.73 -5.69
N CYS A 49 -2.44 -2.23 -4.71
CA CYS A 49 -2.60 -0.88 -4.19
C CYS A 49 -2.40 0.21 -5.25
N ASN A 50 -1.44 0.03 -6.16
CA ASN A 50 -1.08 1.05 -7.16
C ASN A 50 -1.96 1.00 -8.41
N ASN A 51 -2.27 -0.19 -8.89
CA ASN A 51 -2.86 -0.40 -10.21
C ASN A 51 -4.35 -0.72 -10.15
N LYS A 52 -4.81 -1.41 -9.09
CA LYS A 52 -6.15 -1.99 -9.02
C LYS A 52 -7.05 -1.36 -7.95
N ARG A 53 -6.47 -0.84 -6.87
CA ARG A 53 -7.23 -0.33 -5.71
C ARG A 53 -7.97 0.96 -6.05
N ILE A 54 -9.29 0.87 -6.08
CA ILE A 54 -10.18 2.00 -6.32
C ILE A 54 -10.22 2.91 -5.09
N LYS A 55 -9.98 4.21 -5.30
CA LYS A 55 -10.13 5.22 -4.25
C LYS A 55 -11.25 6.20 -4.61
N VAL A 56 -12.25 6.32 -3.73
CA VAL A 56 -13.36 7.28 -3.88
C VAL A 56 -12.84 8.71 -4.01
N LYS A 57 -11.82 9.07 -3.22
CA LYS A 57 -11.15 10.38 -3.29
C LYS A 57 -10.49 10.65 -4.66
N LEU A 58 -10.18 9.60 -5.43
CA LEU A 58 -9.62 9.68 -6.77
C LEU A 58 -10.68 9.50 -7.86
N LYS A 59 -11.96 9.79 -7.56
CA LYS A 59 -13.10 9.63 -8.49
C LYS A 59 -13.24 8.19 -9.01
N GLY A 60 -12.95 7.22 -8.16
CA GLY A 60 -13.04 5.81 -8.53
C GLY A 60 -11.89 5.30 -9.40
N LEU A 61 -10.75 6.00 -9.42
CA LEU A 61 -9.55 5.59 -10.14
C LEU A 61 -8.53 4.94 -9.20
N SER A 62 -7.68 4.07 -9.76
CA SER A 62 -6.46 3.65 -9.08
C SER A 62 -5.41 4.78 -9.06
N PRO A 63 -4.43 4.74 -8.13
CA PRO A 63 -3.39 5.76 -8.06
C PRO A 63 -2.67 6.01 -9.40
N VAL A 64 -2.31 4.95 -10.13
CA VAL A 64 -1.65 5.07 -11.44
C VAL A 64 -2.59 5.66 -12.49
N GLN A 65 -3.86 5.24 -12.53
CA GLN A 65 -4.85 5.82 -13.43
C GLN A 65 -5.10 7.31 -13.16
N TYR A 66 -5.16 7.71 -11.89
CA TYR A 66 -5.32 9.10 -11.51
C TYR A 66 -4.10 9.95 -11.94
N ARG A 67 -2.88 9.41 -11.75
CA ARG A 67 -1.65 10.09 -12.14
C ARG A 67 -1.57 10.27 -13.66
N THR A 68 -1.87 9.22 -14.43
CA THR A 68 -1.85 9.28 -15.90
C THR A 68 -2.93 10.20 -16.48
N LYS A 69 -4.10 10.31 -15.85
CA LYS A 69 -5.14 11.29 -16.26
C LYS A 69 -4.76 12.75 -16.02
N SER A 70 -3.89 13.07 -15.06
CA SER A 70 -3.46 14.47 -14.82
C SER A 70 -2.52 15.02 -15.89
N PHE A 71 -2.01 14.16 -16.79
CA PHE A 71 -1.15 14.55 -17.91
C PHE A 71 -1.89 14.61 -19.26
N ALA A 72 -3.21 14.41 -19.26
CA ALA A 72 -4.07 14.44 -20.44
C ALA A 72 -4.91 15.73 -20.49
#